data_AF-A0AAU7AGB8-F1
#
_entry.id   AF-A0AAU7AGB8-F1
#
_cell.length_a   1.000
_cell.length_b   1.000
_cell.length_c   1.000
_cell.angle_alpha   90.00
_cell.angle_beta   90.00
_cell.angle_gamma   90.00
#
_symmetry.space_group_name_H-M   'P 1'
#
loop_
_entity.id
_entity.type
_entity.pdbx_description
1 polymer ?
#
loop_
_entity_poly.entity_id
_entity_poly.type
_entity_poly.pdbx_seq_one_letter_code
_entity_poly.pdbx_strand_id
1 'polypeptide(L)' 'MRFKFIEEHRGTLPINRLCHIMNVSARGYRAYRTRPINQSQRTDMVLLAHIRDQFADHKITRLNELLPWLYAAIAA' A
#
# COMPACT_ATOMS: atom_id res chain seq x y z
N MET A 1 -5.05 12.95 4.07
CA MET A 1 -5.19 13.02 5.54
C MET A 1 -6.65 13.15 6.00
N ARG A 2 -7.43 14.20 5.68
CA ARG A 2 -8.85 14.27 6.11
C ARG A 2 -9.81 13.33 5.38
N PHE A 3 -9.79 13.31 4.04
CA PHE A 3 -10.67 12.44 3.27
C PHE A 3 -10.33 10.94 3.42
N LYS A 4 -9.04 10.62 3.63
CA LYS A 4 -8.59 9.25 3.92
C LYS A 4 -9.20 8.71 5.22
N PHE A 5 -9.23 9.53 6.27
CA PHE A 5 -9.89 9.19 7.53
C PHE A 5 -11.39 8.89 7.35
N ILE A 6 -12.08 9.70 6.54
CA ILE A 6 -13.51 9.49 6.23
C ILE A 6 -13.71 8.17 5.47
N GLU A 7 -12.82 7.84 4.54
CA GLU A 7 -12.87 6.60 3.77
C GLU A 7 -12.68 5.36 4.66
N GLU A 8 -11.74 5.42 5.61
CA GLU A 8 -11.45 4.35 6.57
C GLU A 8 -12.63 4.09 7.54
N HIS A 9 -13.37 5.13 7.93
CA HIS A 9 -14.44 5.04 8.94
C HIS A 9 -15.86 5.03 8.33
N ARG A 10 -16.00 4.99 7.00
CA ARG A 10 -17.29 5.06 6.30
C ARG A 10 -18.28 3.93 6.64
N GLY A 11 -17.77 2.80 7.17
CA GLY A 11 -18.58 1.65 7.57
C GLY A 11 -19.11 1.72 9.01
N THR A 12 -18.49 2.55 9.85
CA THR A 12 -18.84 2.69 11.27
C THR A 12 -19.81 3.85 11.51
N LEU A 13 -19.68 4.92 10.73
CA LEU A 13 -20.47 6.14 10.87
C LEU A 13 -20.98 6.63 9.50
N PRO A 14 -22.17 7.27 9.45
CA PRO A 14 -22.67 7.83 8.21
C PRO A 14 -21.73 8.92 7.70
N ILE A 15 -21.46 8.91 6.39
CA ILE A 15 -20.51 9.81 5.72
C ILE A 15 -20.81 11.28 6.02
N ASN A 16 -22.09 11.69 6.08
CA ASN A 16 -22.46 13.07 6.39
C ASN A 16 -21.96 13.51 7.77
N ARG A 17 -22.01 12.60 8.76
CA ARG A 17 -21.51 12.87 10.11
C ARG A 17 -19.99 12.96 10.15
N LEU A 18 -19.31 12.06 9.45
CA LEU A 18 -17.85 12.11 9.30
C LEU A 18 -17.38 13.39 8.59
N CYS A 19 -18.09 13.81 7.55
CA CYS A 19 -17.83 15.09 6.87
C CYS A 19 -17.98 16.28 7.81
N HIS A 20 -19.02 16.27 8.66
CA HIS A 20 -19.23 17.32 9.66
C HIS A 20 -18.13 17.34 10.72
N ILE A 21 -17.78 16.18 11.29
CA ILE A 21 -16.70 16.03 12.29
C ILE A 21 -15.37 16.54 11.73
N MET A 22 -15.06 16.19 10.48
CA MET A 22 -13.79 16.57 9.84
C MET A 22 -13.82 17.97 9.19
N ASN A 23 -14.93 18.70 9.36
CA ASN A 23 -15.19 20.02 8.76
C ASN A 23 -14.87 20.05 7.25
N VAL A 24 -15.42 19.10 6.50
CA VAL A 24 -15.32 19.02 5.04
C VAL A 24 -16.70 18.91 4.40
N SER A 25 -16.84 19.40 3.17
CA SER A 25 -18.09 19.26 2.44
C SER A 25 -18.26 17.85 1.87
N ALA A 26 -19.49 17.34 1.87
CA ALA A 26 -19.83 16.07 1.21
C ALA A 26 -19.50 16.10 -0.29
N ARG A 27 -19.63 17.26 -0.94
CA ARG A 27 -19.20 17.46 -2.34
C ARG A 27 -17.70 17.30 -2.50
N GLY A 28 -16.90 17.83 -1.58
CA GLY A 28 -15.44 17.64 -1.55
C GLY A 28 -15.05 16.17 -1.36
N TYR A 29 -15.74 15.45 -0.49
CA TYR A 29 -15.53 14.01 -0.32
C TYR A 29 -15.91 13.19 -1.56
N ARG A 30 -17.04 13.51 -2.22
CA ARG A 30 -17.40 12.88 -3.49
C ARG A 30 -16.32 13.14 -4.54
N ALA A 31 -15.89 14.39 -4.71
CA ALA A 31 -14.81 14.73 -5.65
C ALA A 31 -13.50 14.01 -5.33
N TYR A 32 -13.16 13.83 -4.06
CA TYR A 32 -12.02 13.01 -3.64
C TYR A 32 -12.14 11.56 -4.12
N ARG A 33 -13.32 10.94 -4.01
CA ARG A 33 -13.55 9.55 -4.46
C ARG A 33 -13.57 9.40 -5.98
N THR A 34 -14.09 10.39 -6.71
CA THR A 34 -14.11 10.34 -8.18
C THR A 34 -12.78 10.78 -8.80
N ARG A 35 -11.90 11.44 -8.05
CA ARG A 35 -10.59 11.86 -8.57
C ARG A 35 -9.80 10.61 -8.96
N PRO A 36 -9.35 10.52 -10.23
CA PRO A 36 -8.44 9.46 -10.63
C PRO A 36 -7.16 9.56 -9.80
N ILE A 37 -6.51 8.41 -9.60
CA ILE A 37 -5.17 8.35 -8.99
C ILE A 37 -4.27 9.35 -9.70
N ASN A 38 -3.68 10.25 -8.91
CA ASN A 38 -2.76 11.27 -9.39
C ASN A 38 -1.58 10.62 -10.14
N GLN A 39 -1.08 11.26 -11.19
CA GLN A 39 0.05 10.76 -11.98
C GLN A 39 1.25 10.36 -11.09
N SER A 40 1.59 11.19 -10.10
CA SER A 40 2.65 10.91 -9.12
C SER A 40 2.38 9.68 -8.26
N GLN A 41 1.12 9.42 -7.91
CA GLN A 41 0.77 8.21 -7.16
C GLN A 41 0.88 6.94 -8.03
N ARG A 42 0.68 7.06 -9.35
CA ARG A 42 0.94 5.94 -10.28
C ARG A 42 2.43 5.64 -10.35
N THR A 43 3.26 6.66 -10.47
CA THR A 43 4.72 6.48 -10.49
C THR A 43 5.23 5.88 -9.18
N ASP A 44 4.68 6.33 -8.04
CA ASP A 44 5.04 5.78 -6.73
C ASP A 44 4.63 4.30 -6.59
N MET A 45 3.46 3.90 -7.11
CA MET A 45 3.05 2.49 -7.11
C MET A 45 3.99 1.62 -7.94
N VAL A 46 4.39 2.08 -9.13
CA VAL A 46 5.33 1.35 -10.00
C VAL A 46 6.70 1.23 -9.31
N LEU A 47 7.19 2.32 -8.72
CA LEU A 47 8.44 2.31 -7.96
C LEU A 47 8.37 1.34 -6.77
N LEU A 48 7.28 1.37 -6.00
CA LEU A 48 7.08 0.46 -4.86
C LEU A 48 6.99 -1.01 -5.30
N ALA A 49 6.40 -1.29 -6.47
CA ALA A 49 6.38 -2.63 -7.04
C ALA A 49 7.81 -3.10 -7.37
N HIS A 50 8.60 -2.27 -8.06
CA HIS A 50 9.99 -2.59 -8.37
C HIS A 50 10.86 -2.79 -7.13
N ILE A 51 10.70 -1.94 -6.11
CA ILE A 51 11.42 -2.12 -4.85
C ILE A 51 11.08 -3.48 -4.24
N ARG A 52 9.79 -3.83 -4.13
CA ARG A 52 9.37 -5.12 -3.56
C ARG A 52 9.93 -6.31 -4.34
N ASP A 53 9.94 -6.21 -5.66
CA ASP A 53 10.48 -7.23 -6.56
C ASP A 53 11.98 -7.44 -6.32
N GLN A 54 12.77 -6.36 -6.34
CA GLN A 54 14.21 -6.40 -6.06
C GLN A 54 14.52 -6.96 -4.66
N PHE A 55 13.73 -6.60 -3.65
CA PHE A 55 13.89 -7.15 -2.30
C PHE A 55 13.50 -8.62 -2.20
N ALA A 56 12.53 -9.09 -3.00
CA ALA A 56 12.16 -10.50 -3.06
C ALA A 56 13.24 -11.33 -3.76
N ASP A 57 13.73 -10.87 -4.91
CA ASP A 57 14.81 -11.49 -5.67
C ASP A 57 16.08 -11.62 -4.83
N HIS A 58 16.50 -10.55 -4.16
CA HIS A 58 17.69 -10.59 -3.32
C HIS A 58 17.56 -11.56 -2.13
N LYS A 59 16.34 -11.79 -1.61
CA LYS A 59 16.10 -12.82 -0.58
C LYS A 59 16.20 -14.23 -1.16
N ILE A 60 15.65 -14.45 -2.36
CA ILE A 60 15.71 -15.73 -3.06
C ILE A 60 17.16 -16.08 -3.40
N THR A 61 17.93 -15.13 -3.94
CA THR A 61 19.35 -15.33 -4.27
C THR A 61 20.17 -15.68 -3.03
N ARG A 62 19.98 -14.97 -1.91
CA ARG A 62 20.70 -15.31 -0.66
C ARG A 62 20.36 -16.69 -0.12
N LEU A 63 19.11 -17.14 -0.25
CA LEU A 63 18.73 -18.50 0.14
C LEU A 63 19.38 -19.54 -0.79
N ASN A 64 19.42 -19.26 -2.10
CA ASN A 64 19.97 -20.17 -3.10
C ASN A 64 21.51 -20.30 -3.00
N GLU A 65 22.22 -19.25 -2.56
CA GLU A 65 23.66 -19.31 -2.28
C GLU A 65 24.00 -20.11 -1.02
N LEU A 66 23.11 -20.12 -0.03
CA LEU A 66 23.29 -20.84 1.24
C LEU A 66 22.81 -22.29 1.17
N LEU A 67 21.90 -22.61 0.23
CA LEU A 67 21.30 -23.93 0.08
C LEU A 67 22.33 -25.05 -0.17
N PRO A 68 23.35 -24.91 -1.05
CA PRO A 68 24.32 -25.96 -1.31
C PRO A 68 25.13 -26.37 -0.07
N TRP A 69 25.53 -25.40 0.75
CA TRP A 69 26.29 -25.65 1.98
C TRP A 69 25.41 -26.25 3.09
N LEU A 70 24.16 -25.81 3.20
CA LEU A 70 23.18 -26.41 4.11
C LEU A 70 22.87 -27.87 3.76
N TYR A 71 22.73 -28.19 2.47
CA TYR A 71 22.49 -29.57 2.02
C TYR A 71 23.71 -30.46 2.25
N ALA A 72 24.91 -29.95 1.99
CA ALA A 72 26.16 -30.67 2.25
C ALA A 72 26.41 -30.95 3.74
N ALA A 73 26.00 -30.03 4.63
CA ALA A 73 26.15 -30.20 6.08
C ALA A 73 25.16 -31.19 6.72
N ILE A 74 23.99 -31.40 6.10
CA ILE A 74 22.97 -32.36 6.58
C ILE A 74 23.25 -33.78 6.05
N ALA A 75 23.96 -33.91 4.92
CA ALA A 75 24.30 -35.17 4.28
C ALA A 75 25.60 -35.84 4.79
N ALA A 76 26.25 -35.25 5.80
CA ALA A 76 27.47 -35.75 6.46
C ALA A 76 27.16 -36.23 7.88
#